data_AF-A0A094G8N7-F1
#
_entry.id   AF-A0A094G8N7-F1
#
_cell.length_a   1.000
_cell.length_b   1.000
_cell.length_c   1.000
_cell.angle_alpha   90.00
_cell.angle_beta   90.00
_cell.angle_gamma   90.00
#
_symmetry.space_group_name_H-M   'P 1'
#
loop_
_entity.id
_entity.type
_entity.pdbx_description
1 polymer ?
#
loop_
_entity_poly.entity_id
_entity_poly.type
_entity_poly.pdbx_seq_one_letter_code
_entity_poly.pdbx_strand_id
1 'polypeptide(L)'
;MGNGHTAPGVGHAAPGIVRDPTTIRGPDIPHVLPHEKVFPIQIGSKLFRLSGASISSDAPSYFSEYFKCQLVQAETRRANGEHDQGIKTLYIDRDPTIFSDISRHLQGYHIQPRDGSHFVKLFADAQFYQLPRLVSQLFEDNIYISIGGREFRVQKDLFTAPGDTPNYFTLGFAVMFSSTDAVFPGLDRAGLLRPPSIVPPAVPSRSGEVFAELIHMLKGYPLHIRNEAHRAELLRDCRYFLFKGLEQKLIPHAISHNFLRGKDEITVRLEDIRQPGLSITFDAPFQNLPSTPSMSGWVHYMRPFVDSTPRELVIEISGECTRLDVDAMRAEFSGDAKKKIARLVEVLASKINVPNARPMGLLMGSGAGSQPESPASGTLGEGSVKVALEG
;
A
#
# COMPACT_ATOMS: atom_id res chain seq x y z
N MET A 1 30.57 19.65 -54.92
CA MET A 1 30.81 18.65 -53.85
C MET A 1 31.80 19.27 -52.89
N GLY A 2 31.57 19.60 -51.62
CA GLY A 2 30.39 19.72 -50.77
C GLY A 2 30.90 20.46 -49.52
N ASN A 3 30.34 21.63 -49.20
CA ASN A 3 30.75 22.43 -48.04
C ASN A 3 30.11 21.86 -46.76
N GLY A 4 30.93 21.30 -45.87
CA GLY A 4 30.50 20.79 -44.57
C GLY A 4 30.29 21.91 -43.56
N HIS A 5 29.03 22.20 -43.24
CA HIS A 5 28.64 22.96 -42.05
C HIS A 5 28.72 22.06 -40.81
N THR A 6 29.56 22.42 -39.84
CA THR A 6 29.55 21.83 -38.49
C THR A 6 28.54 22.58 -37.61
N ALA A 7 27.46 21.91 -37.23
CA ALA A 7 26.49 22.39 -36.26
C ALA A 7 27.05 22.27 -34.82
N PRO A 8 26.66 23.15 -33.88
CA PRO A 8 27.07 23.04 -32.47
C PRO A 8 26.27 21.92 -31.79
N GLY A 9 26.98 21.10 -31.02
CA GLY A 9 26.46 19.92 -30.33
C GLY A 9 25.39 20.26 -29.29
N VAL A 10 24.25 19.58 -29.40
CA VAL A 10 23.19 19.52 -28.40
C VAL A 10 23.72 18.71 -27.22
N GLY A 11 23.95 19.38 -26.09
CA GLY A 11 24.29 18.71 -24.83
C GLY A 11 23.16 17.77 -24.41
N HIS A 12 23.43 16.47 -24.38
CA HIS A 12 22.53 15.49 -23.78
C HIS A 12 22.50 15.68 -22.25
N ALA A 13 21.37 16.16 -21.74
CA ALA A 13 21.05 16.09 -20.33
C ALA A 13 20.85 14.62 -19.93
N ALA A 14 21.41 14.21 -18.79
CA ALA A 14 21.22 12.88 -18.22
C ALA A 14 19.72 12.63 -17.96
N PRO A 15 19.20 11.42 -18.25
CA PRO A 15 17.81 11.08 -17.96
C PRO A 15 17.62 11.00 -16.44
N GLY A 16 16.68 11.79 -15.90
CA GLY A 16 16.19 11.61 -14.52
C GLY A 16 16.05 12.87 -13.67
N ILE A 17 16.49 14.04 -14.12
CA ILE A 17 16.26 15.30 -13.38
C ILE A 17 15.49 16.26 -14.27
N VAL A 18 14.15 16.21 -14.18
CA VAL A 18 13.30 17.30 -14.70
C VAL A 18 13.33 18.41 -13.65
N ARG A 19 14.15 19.45 -13.89
CA ARG A 19 13.99 20.73 -13.21
C ARG A 19 13.04 21.57 -14.04
N ASP A 20 11.81 21.71 -13.56
CA ASP A 20 10.88 22.69 -14.10
C ASP A 20 11.39 24.10 -13.77
N PRO A 21 11.71 24.95 -14.77
CA PRO A 21 12.21 26.30 -14.53
C PRO A 21 11.13 27.26 -14.01
N THR A 22 9.86 26.85 -13.90
CA THR A 22 8.77 27.71 -13.40
C THR A 22 8.63 27.74 -11.87
N THR A 23 9.38 26.91 -11.12
CA THR A 23 9.28 26.80 -9.65
C THR A 23 10.17 27.78 -8.86
N ILE A 24 10.63 28.88 -9.47
CA ILE A 24 11.38 29.95 -8.76
C ILE A 24 10.41 31.03 -8.26
N ARG A 25 9.41 30.63 -7.49
CA ARG A 25 8.81 31.49 -6.47
C ARG A 25 8.72 30.63 -5.22
N GLY A 26 9.58 30.94 -4.24
CA GLY A 26 9.46 30.31 -2.93
C GLY A 26 8.03 30.50 -2.41
N PRO A 27 7.49 29.57 -1.61
CA PRO A 27 6.13 29.69 -1.10
C PRO A 27 5.98 31.03 -0.37
N ASP A 28 4.99 31.85 -0.79
CA ASP A 28 4.69 33.13 -0.14
C ASP A 28 4.39 32.88 1.34
N ILE A 29 5.24 33.42 2.22
CA ILE A 29 5.10 33.23 3.67
C ILE A 29 3.92 34.09 4.15
N PRO A 30 2.91 33.50 4.82
CA PRO A 30 1.81 34.26 5.40
C PRO A 30 2.33 35.38 6.31
N HIS A 31 1.68 36.54 6.28
CA HIS A 31 2.06 37.67 7.13
C HIS A 31 1.28 37.67 8.45
N VAL A 32 1.32 36.55 9.18
CA VAL A 32 0.59 36.34 10.46
C VAL A 32 1.26 37.09 11.61
N LEU A 33 2.59 37.06 11.67
CA LEU A 33 3.41 37.85 12.57
C LEU A 33 4.33 38.77 11.77
N PRO A 34 4.75 39.94 12.31
CA PRO A 34 5.72 40.82 11.66
C PRO A 34 7.02 40.06 11.35
N HIS A 35 7.37 39.95 10.07
CA HIS A 35 8.43 39.06 9.59
C HIS A 35 9.79 39.29 10.25
N GLU A 36 10.17 40.56 10.41
CA GLU A 36 11.46 40.99 10.98
C GLU A 36 11.55 40.85 12.51
N LYS A 37 10.41 40.70 13.19
CA LYS A 37 10.39 40.67 14.65
C LYS A 37 10.85 39.31 15.15
N VAL A 38 11.72 39.30 16.16
CA VAL A 38 12.23 38.07 16.77
C VAL A 38 11.43 37.74 18.04
N PHE A 39 10.99 36.50 18.15
CA PHE A 39 10.16 36.00 19.23
C PHE A 39 10.94 34.95 20.07
N PRO A 40 11.00 35.12 21.40
CA PRO A 40 11.70 34.19 22.29
C PRO A 40 10.82 33.01 22.72
N ILE A 41 11.30 31.79 22.51
CA ILE A 41 10.64 30.53 22.88
C ILE A 41 11.64 29.68 23.68
N GLN A 42 11.35 29.41 24.95
CA GLN A 42 12.14 28.51 25.78
C GLN A 42 11.52 27.11 25.77
N ILE A 43 12.30 26.13 25.30
CA ILE A 43 11.94 24.72 25.28
C ILE A 43 12.84 23.97 26.26
N GLY A 44 12.24 23.47 27.36
CA GLY A 44 12.98 22.89 28.47
C GLY A 44 14.06 23.85 28.97
N SER A 45 15.32 23.45 28.83
CA SER A 45 16.49 24.23 29.26
C SER A 45 17.07 25.17 28.19
N LYS A 46 16.55 25.17 26.95
CA LYS A 46 17.15 25.90 25.82
C LYS A 46 16.24 27.00 25.30
N LEU A 47 16.80 28.21 25.14
CA LEU A 47 16.13 29.34 24.52
C LEU A 47 16.36 29.37 23.01
N PHE A 48 15.27 29.41 22.25
CA PHE A 48 15.21 29.58 20.81
C PHE A 48 14.70 30.98 20.47
N ARG A 49 15.26 31.57 19.42
CA ARG A 49 14.86 32.87 18.88
C ARG A 49 14.47 32.68 17.42
N LEU A 50 13.18 32.83 17.12
CA LEU A 50 12.64 32.65 15.78
C LEU A 50 12.08 33.97 15.26
N SER A 51 12.26 34.25 13.97
CA SER A 51 11.65 35.43 13.35
C SER A 51 10.14 35.21 13.15
N GLY A 52 9.39 36.29 12.99
CA GLY A 52 7.98 36.22 12.63
C GLY A 52 7.78 35.53 11.29
N ALA A 53 8.72 35.67 10.35
CA ALA A 53 8.70 34.94 9.08
C ALA A 53 8.81 33.42 9.31
N SER A 54 9.72 32.98 10.17
CA SER A 54 9.88 31.55 10.48
C SER A 54 8.64 30.97 11.14
N ILE A 55 8.08 31.64 12.14
CA ILE A 55 6.86 31.18 12.82
C ILE A 55 5.66 31.19 11.87
N SER A 56 5.55 32.19 10.99
CA SER A 56 4.44 32.29 10.04
C SER A 56 4.55 31.30 8.88
N SER A 57 5.72 30.70 8.65
CA SER A 57 5.93 29.74 7.55
C SER A 57 5.04 28.51 7.63
N ASP A 58 4.67 28.09 8.85
CA ASP A 58 3.79 26.95 9.11
C ASP A 58 2.66 27.35 10.07
N ALA A 59 2.02 28.48 9.76
CA ALA A 59 0.85 28.98 10.47
C ALA A 59 -0.46 28.54 9.77
N PRO A 60 -1.59 28.43 10.50
CA PRO A 60 -1.74 28.66 11.93
C PRO A 60 -1.07 27.56 12.75
N SER A 61 -0.48 27.97 13.87
CA SER A 61 0.20 27.12 14.84
C SER A 61 0.13 27.72 16.24
N TYR A 62 0.39 26.90 17.26
CA TYR A 62 0.41 27.32 18.66
C TYR A 62 1.28 28.58 18.89
N PHE A 63 2.45 28.63 18.23
CA PHE A 63 3.35 29.78 18.30
C PHE A 63 2.74 31.04 17.70
N SER A 64 2.18 30.91 16.48
CA SER A 64 1.61 32.04 15.76
C SER A 64 0.43 32.66 16.52
N GLU A 65 -0.43 31.84 17.11
CA GLU A 65 -1.57 32.30 17.92
C GLU A 65 -1.11 32.97 19.21
N TYR A 66 -0.18 32.33 19.95
CA TYR A 66 0.32 32.86 21.21
C TYR A 66 0.95 34.26 21.04
N PHE A 67 1.83 34.43 20.05
CA PHE A 67 2.48 35.72 19.82
C PHE A 67 1.54 36.76 19.18
N LYS A 68 0.58 36.32 18.35
CA LYS A 68 -0.46 37.22 17.82
C LYS A 68 -1.30 37.80 18.95
N CYS A 69 -1.75 36.99 19.91
CA CYS A 69 -2.47 37.45 21.09
C CYS A 69 -1.64 38.44 21.92
N GLN A 70 -0.33 38.18 22.12
CA GLN A 70 0.53 39.11 22.83
C GLN A 70 0.67 40.47 22.12
N LEU A 71 0.80 40.47 20.79
CA LEU A 71 0.89 41.71 20.02
C LEU A 71 -0.40 42.53 20.13
N VAL A 72 -1.56 41.88 19.96
CA VAL A 72 -2.87 42.53 20.13
C VAL A 72 -3.01 43.13 21.54
N GLN A 73 -2.66 42.37 22.58
CA GLN A 73 -2.70 42.87 23.96
C GLN A 73 -1.72 44.03 24.20
N ALA A 74 -0.56 44.04 23.53
CA ALA A 74 0.40 45.14 23.63
C ALA A 74 -0.14 46.41 22.94
N GLU A 75 -0.78 46.27 21.79
CA GLU A 75 -1.43 47.39 21.07
C GLU A 75 -2.58 47.98 21.89
N THR A 76 -3.45 47.14 22.47
CA THR A 76 -4.53 47.60 23.36
C THR A 76 -3.98 48.36 24.57
N ARG A 77 -2.91 47.86 25.19
CA ARG A 77 -2.28 48.52 26.35
C ARG A 77 -1.65 49.87 25.98
N ARG A 78 -0.99 49.95 24.81
CA ARG A 78 -0.47 51.22 24.29
C ARG A 78 -1.60 52.22 24.02
N ALA A 79 -2.73 51.79 23.47
CA ALA A 79 -3.90 52.64 23.27
C ALA A 79 -4.48 53.16 24.60
N ASN A 80 -4.35 52.38 25.69
CA ASN A 80 -4.79 52.76 27.03
C ASN A 80 -3.73 53.57 27.83
N GLY A 81 -2.59 53.90 27.22
CA GLY A 81 -1.52 54.68 27.86
C GLY A 81 -0.66 53.90 28.87
N GLU A 82 -0.73 52.56 28.87
CA GLU A 82 0.10 51.71 29.73
C GLU A 82 1.53 51.54 29.19
N HIS A 83 2.48 51.22 30.08
CA HIS A 83 3.87 50.98 29.71
C HIS A 83 4.03 49.72 28.84
N ASP A 84 4.91 49.81 27.83
CA ASP A 84 5.26 48.67 26.98
C ASP A 84 6.08 47.64 27.78
N GLN A 85 5.48 46.47 28.00
CA GLN A 85 6.13 45.35 28.71
C GLN A 85 6.96 44.45 27.78
N GLY A 86 7.04 44.78 26.49
CA GLY A 86 7.74 43.96 25.49
C GLY A 86 7.07 42.61 25.23
N ILE A 87 7.73 41.78 24.42
CA ILE A 87 7.29 40.41 24.12
C ILE A 87 7.76 39.48 25.23
N LYS A 88 6.83 38.74 25.83
CA LYS A 88 7.13 37.73 26.85
C LYS A 88 7.62 36.44 26.20
N THR A 89 8.60 35.80 26.84
CA THR A 89 9.11 34.49 26.43
C THR A 89 8.03 33.42 26.61
N LEU A 90 7.81 32.61 25.58
CA LEU A 90 6.97 31.43 25.65
C LEU A 90 7.75 30.29 26.29
N TYR A 91 7.24 29.68 27.37
CA TYR A 91 7.90 28.57 28.06
C TYR A 91 7.15 27.26 27.80
N ILE A 92 7.86 26.21 27.36
CA ILE A 92 7.29 24.89 27.08
C ILE A 92 8.23 23.82 27.62
N ASP A 93 7.69 22.87 28.40
CA ASP A 93 8.43 21.75 28.99
C ASP A 93 8.48 20.54 28.02
N ARG A 94 9.33 20.64 26.99
CA ARG A 94 9.51 19.63 25.92
C ARG A 94 11.01 19.46 25.59
N ASP A 95 11.33 18.45 24.77
CA ASP A 95 12.72 18.12 24.42
C ASP A 95 13.32 19.17 23.46
N PRO A 96 14.37 19.92 23.87
CA PRO A 96 15.02 20.90 23.01
C PRO A 96 15.74 20.30 21.81
N THR A 97 16.08 19.01 21.84
CA THR A 97 16.73 18.32 20.71
C THR A 97 15.76 18.15 19.54
N ILE A 98 14.55 17.67 19.83
CA ILE A 98 13.47 17.53 18.83
C ILE A 98 13.05 18.91 18.31
N PHE A 99 12.91 19.89 19.21
CA PHE A 99 12.56 21.25 18.79
C PHE A 99 13.63 21.90 17.90
N SER A 100 14.89 21.50 18.00
CA SER A 100 15.93 21.97 17.07
C SER A 100 15.61 21.58 15.62
N ASP A 101 14.99 20.42 15.39
CA ASP A 101 14.56 19.98 14.07
C ASP A 101 13.33 20.78 13.61
N ILE A 102 12.39 21.04 14.51
CA ILE A 102 11.20 21.89 14.26
C ILE A 102 11.61 23.33 13.94
N SER A 103 12.60 23.89 14.65
CA SER A 103 13.16 25.20 14.37
C SER A 103 13.74 25.28 12.97
N ARG A 104 14.42 24.23 12.50
CA ARG A 104 14.94 24.16 11.13
C ARG A 104 13.81 24.09 10.11
N HIS A 105 12.75 23.31 10.38
CA HIS A 105 11.55 23.29 9.54
C HIS A 105 10.92 24.68 9.39
N LEU A 106 10.71 25.39 10.50
CA LEU A 106 10.17 26.75 10.51
C LEU A 106 11.08 27.76 9.79
N GLN A 107 12.38 27.47 9.67
CA GLN A 107 13.33 28.26 8.87
C GLN A 107 13.31 27.90 7.38
N GLY A 108 12.50 26.91 6.97
CA GLY A 108 12.34 26.47 5.60
C GLY A 108 13.16 25.23 5.20
N TYR A 109 13.89 24.60 6.13
CA TYR A 109 14.64 23.38 5.83
C TYR A 109 13.74 22.14 5.81
N HIS A 110 13.97 21.24 4.86
CA HIS A 110 13.31 19.94 4.84
C HIS A 110 13.88 19.04 5.94
N ILE A 111 13.01 18.58 6.84
CA ILE A 111 13.35 17.65 7.93
C ILE A 111 13.02 16.20 7.56
N GLN A 112 14.01 15.33 7.77
CA GLN A 112 13.84 13.90 7.60
C GLN A 112 14.15 13.19 8.93
N PRO A 113 13.27 12.30 9.40
CA PRO A 113 13.54 11.47 10.56
C PRO A 113 14.80 10.60 10.36
N ARG A 114 15.40 10.22 11.48
CA ARG A 114 16.65 9.45 11.52
C ARG A 114 16.36 7.96 11.67
N ASP A 115 15.43 7.66 12.56
CA ASP A 115 14.93 6.33 12.89
C ASP A 115 13.45 6.45 13.32
N GLY A 116 12.83 5.31 13.67
CA GLY A 116 11.44 5.28 14.10
C GLY A 116 11.20 6.05 15.41
N SER A 117 12.13 5.99 16.37
CA SER A 117 12.00 6.70 17.65
C SER A 117 11.97 8.21 17.42
N HIS A 118 12.86 8.71 16.56
CA HIS A 118 12.91 10.10 16.18
C HIS A 118 11.65 10.52 15.43
N PHE A 119 11.18 9.71 14.47
CA PHE A 119 9.93 9.99 13.74
C PHE A 119 8.75 10.20 14.68
N VAL A 120 8.51 9.26 15.59
CA VAL A 120 7.36 9.31 16.50
C VAL A 120 7.42 10.53 17.43
N LYS A 121 8.59 10.83 17.99
CA LYS A 121 8.80 12.01 18.86
C LYS A 121 8.56 13.31 18.08
N LEU A 122 9.16 13.43 16.89
CA LEU A 122 9.03 14.60 16.04
C LEU A 122 7.60 14.81 15.57
N PHE A 123 6.90 13.74 15.17
CA PHE A 123 5.51 13.79 14.74
C PHE A 123 4.59 14.21 15.90
N ALA A 124 4.78 13.65 17.09
CA ALA A 124 4.00 14.02 18.28
C ALA A 124 4.18 15.49 18.68
N ASP A 125 5.41 16.01 18.61
CA ASP A 125 5.68 17.42 18.89
C ASP A 125 5.16 18.34 17.78
N ALA A 126 5.31 17.96 16.49
CA ALA A 126 4.73 18.71 15.37
C ALA A 126 3.20 18.85 15.50
N GLN A 127 2.52 17.79 15.93
CA GLN A 127 1.09 17.84 16.23
C GLN A 127 0.78 18.72 17.45
N PHE A 128 1.54 18.60 18.53
CA PHE A 128 1.35 19.42 19.74
C PHE A 128 1.46 20.92 19.43
N TYR A 129 2.43 21.31 18.61
CA TYR A 129 2.60 22.70 18.17
C TYR A 129 1.64 23.11 17.05
N GLN A 130 0.83 22.18 16.54
CA GLN A 130 -0.10 22.40 15.43
C GLN A 130 0.62 22.92 14.19
N LEU A 131 1.59 22.16 13.69
CA LEU A 131 2.40 22.52 12.51
C LEU A 131 1.91 21.74 11.28
N PRO A 132 0.89 22.24 10.55
CA PRO A 132 0.22 21.47 9.52
C PRO A 132 1.15 21.03 8.39
N ARG A 133 2.07 21.89 7.92
CA ARG A 133 3.00 21.52 6.85
C ARG A 133 4.00 20.47 7.32
N LEU A 134 4.54 20.60 8.54
CA LEU A 134 5.44 19.58 9.08
C LEU A 134 4.74 18.24 9.25
N VAL A 135 3.52 18.25 9.79
CA VAL A 135 2.70 17.04 9.97
C VAL A 135 2.42 16.38 8.62
N SER A 136 2.00 17.14 7.61
CA SER A 136 1.78 16.60 6.26
C SER A 136 3.06 16.05 5.64
N GLN A 137 4.18 16.77 5.76
CA GLN A 137 5.47 16.31 5.25
C GLN A 137 5.90 14.99 5.90
N LEU A 138 5.84 14.90 7.23
CA LEU A 138 6.20 13.68 7.95
C LEU A 138 5.22 12.54 7.67
N PHE A 139 3.94 12.86 7.47
CA PHE A 139 2.95 11.89 7.08
C PHE A 139 3.28 11.30 5.72
N GLU A 140 3.60 12.11 4.71
CA GLU A 140 3.89 11.67 3.34
C GLU A 140 5.25 10.97 3.17
N ASP A 141 6.17 11.12 4.12
CA ASP A 141 7.49 10.50 4.11
C ASP A 141 7.44 8.96 4.29
N ASN A 142 8.59 8.38 4.60
CA ASN A 142 8.78 6.95 4.80
C ASN A 142 7.99 6.40 6.00
N ILE A 143 7.64 5.12 5.89
CA ILE A 143 7.13 4.32 7.00
C ILE A 143 8.32 3.83 7.82
N TYR A 144 8.27 4.08 9.12
CA TYR A 144 9.23 3.59 10.10
C TYR A 144 8.59 2.51 10.96
N ILE A 145 9.13 1.29 10.92
CA ILE A 145 8.58 0.13 11.63
C ILE A 145 9.68 -0.84 12.03
N SER A 146 9.51 -1.53 13.17
CA SER A 146 10.37 -2.66 13.56
C SER A 146 9.70 -3.99 13.25
N ILE A 147 10.40 -4.91 12.59
CA ILE A 147 9.91 -6.26 12.29
C ILE A 147 10.94 -7.27 12.77
N GLY A 148 10.54 -8.17 13.68
CA GLY A 148 11.44 -9.15 14.28
C GLY A 148 12.65 -8.54 14.98
N GLY A 149 12.51 -7.33 15.53
CA GLY A 149 13.58 -6.59 16.19
C GLY A 149 14.51 -5.81 15.25
N ARG A 150 14.32 -5.91 13.94
CA ARG A 150 15.07 -5.13 12.94
C ARG A 150 14.26 -3.91 12.50
N GLU A 151 14.91 -2.74 12.46
CA GLU A 151 14.28 -1.49 12.04
C GLU A 151 14.27 -1.37 10.50
N PHE A 152 13.13 -0.93 9.98
CA PHE A 152 12.91 -0.69 8.56
C PHE A 152 12.43 0.74 8.32
N ARG A 153 13.02 1.35 7.28
CA ARG A 153 12.56 2.58 6.66
C ARG A 153 12.11 2.24 5.25
N VAL A 154 10.81 2.34 4.99
CA VAL A 154 10.19 1.91 3.73
C VAL A 154 9.45 3.07 3.07
N GLN A 155 9.73 3.34 1.81
CA GLN A 155 8.99 4.32 1.02
C GLN A 155 7.56 3.82 0.80
N LYS A 156 6.56 4.70 0.98
CA LYS A 156 5.15 4.34 0.82
C LYS A 156 4.81 3.84 -0.57
N ASP A 157 5.42 4.46 -1.59
CA ASP A 157 5.18 4.11 -2.99
C ASP A 157 5.59 2.67 -3.32
N LEU A 158 6.46 2.05 -2.51
CA LEU A 158 6.84 0.65 -2.66
C LEU A 158 5.64 -0.31 -2.57
N PHE A 159 4.59 0.12 -1.88
CA PHE A 159 3.39 -0.65 -1.62
C PHE A 159 2.27 -0.43 -2.64
N THR A 160 2.51 0.31 -3.72
CA THR A 160 1.47 0.69 -4.68
C THR A 160 1.27 -0.30 -5.82
N ALA A 161 2.08 -1.37 -5.89
CA ALA A 161 2.00 -2.37 -6.94
C ALA A 161 0.62 -3.07 -6.97
N PRO A 162 0.12 -3.48 -8.16
CA PRO A 162 -1.14 -4.20 -8.28
C PRO A 162 -1.19 -5.43 -7.36
N GLY A 163 -2.25 -5.53 -6.56
CA GLY A 163 -2.44 -6.63 -5.61
C GLY A 163 -1.71 -6.46 -4.27
N ASP A 164 -0.81 -5.49 -4.15
CA ASP A 164 -0.09 -5.21 -2.91
C ASP A 164 -0.64 -3.99 -2.17
N THR A 165 -1.77 -3.43 -2.60
CA THR A 165 -2.55 -2.39 -1.89
C THR A 165 -4.06 -2.68 -1.99
N PRO A 166 -4.86 -2.44 -0.92
CA PRO A 166 -4.44 -2.09 0.44
C PRO A 166 -3.74 -3.27 1.13
N ASN A 167 -2.84 -2.98 2.06
CA ASN A 167 -2.04 -3.96 2.78
C ASN A 167 -1.89 -3.60 4.27
N TYR A 168 -1.17 -4.42 5.04
CA TYR A 168 -0.95 -4.18 6.47
C TYR A 168 -0.42 -2.77 6.78
N PHE A 169 0.52 -2.27 6.00
CA PHE A 169 1.17 -0.97 6.19
C PHE A 169 0.25 0.18 5.76
N THR A 170 -0.40 0.09 4.61
CA THR A 170 -1.30 1.17 4.16
C THR A 170 -2.57 1.24 5.02
N LEU A 171 -3.07 0.11 5.52
CA LEU A 171 -4.21 0.06 6.46
C LEU A 171 -3.82 0.51 7.87
N GLY A 172 -2.74 -0.03 8.43
CA GLY A 172 -2.29 0.29 9.79
C GLY A 172 -1.80 1.73 9.92
N PHE A 173 -1.06 2.23 8.93
CA PHE A 173 -0.65 3.63 8.88
C PHE A 173 -1.86 4.55 8.77
N ALA A 174 -2.89 4.15 8.00
CA ALA A 174 -4.09 4.96 7.91
C ALA A 174 -4.84 5.05 9.25
N VAL A 175 -4.95 3.95 10.00
CA VAL A 175 -5.62 3.97 11.31
C VAL A 175 -4.84 4.78 12.34
N MET A 176 -3.50 4.70 12.32
CA MET A 176 -2.67 5.33 13.33
C MET A 176 -2.35 6.80 13.04
N PHE A 177 -2.40 7.23 11.77
CA PHE A 177 -1.96 8.58 11.37
C PHE A 177 -2.93 9.36 10.48
N SER A 178 -4.01 8.78 9.93
CA SER A 178 -4.89 9.49 8.97
C SER A 178 -5.85 10.50 9.57
N SER A 179 -6.08 10.49 10.88
CA SER A 179 -6.87 11.53 11.52
C SER A 179 -5.93 12.47 12.26
N THR A 180 -5.87 13.74 11.82
CA THR A 180 -5.27 14.81 12.63
C THR A 180 -5.84 14.85 14.05
N ASP A 181 -7.07 14.34 14.21
CA ASP A 181 -7.85 14.39 15.44
C ASP A 181 -7.73 13.13 16.33
N ALA A 182 -7.28 11.96 15.83
CA ALA A 182 -7.33 10.70 16.59
C ALA A 182 -6.13 9.74 16.37
N VAL A 183 -4.91 10.29 16.30
CA VAL A 183 -3.65 9.51 16.10
C VAL A 183 -3.28 8.54 17.24
N PHE A 184 -4.00 8.53 18.36
CA PHE A 184 -3.86 7.47 19.37
C PHE A 184 -5.25 7.02 19.83
N PRO A 185 -5.75 5.87 19.34
CA PRO A 185 -7.02 5.32 19.80
C PRO A 185 -7.02 5.17 21.32
N GLY A 186 -7.93 5.88 22.00
CA GLY A 186 -8.11 5.79 23.45
C GLY A 186 -7.32 6.79 24.31
N LEU A 187 -6.65 7.80 23.73
CA LEU A 187 -5.99 8.87 24.50
C LEU A 187 -6.66 10.23 24.28
N ASP A 188 -7.34 10.74 25.31
CA ASP A 188 -7.84 12.11 25.32
C ASP A 188 -6.67 13.10 25.48
N ARG A 189 -6.55 14.05 24.54
CA ARG A 189 -5.46 15.03 24.48
C ARG A 189 -5.78 16.31 25.24
N ALA A 190 -7.04 16.53 25.64
CA ALA A 190 -7.43 17.71 26.40
C ALA A 190 -6.72 17.73 27.76
N GLY A 191 -5.66 18.54 27.89
CA GLY A 191 -4.93 18.72 29.14
C GLY A 191 -3.64 17.91 29.30
N LEU A 192 -3.14 17.22 28.26
CA LEU A 192 -1.82 16.59 28.32
C LEU A 192 -0.69 17.66 28.31
N LEU A 193 -0.21 18.00 29.50
CA LEU A 193 0.94 18.90 29.69
C LEU A 193 2.25 18.29 29.15
N ARG A 194 2.32 16.96 29.00
CA ARG A 194 3.53 16.23 28.58
C ARG A 194 3.25 15.32 27.38
N PRO A 195 4.26 15.03 26.53
CA PRO A 195 4.10 14.07 25.45
C PRO A 195 3.77 12.69 26.03
N PRO A 196 2.82 11.93 25.45
CA PRO A 196 2.67 10.53 25.80
C PRO A 196 3.93 9.75 25.44
N SER A 197 4.21 8.69 26.19
CA SER A 197 5.30 7.76 25.84
C SER A 197 4.85 6.92 24.66
N ILE A 198 5.25 7.33 23.45
CA ILE A 198 4.88 6.64 22.22
C ILE A 198 6.11 5.89 21.71
N VAL A 199 5.90 4.63 21.33
CA VAL A 199 6.90 3.78 20.68
C VAL A 199 6.58 3.62 19.19
N PRO A 200 7.59 3.40 18.34
CA PRO A 200 7.36 3.08 16.94
C PRO A 200 6.54 1.80 16.78
N PRO A 201 5.73 1.68 15.72
CA PRO A 201 5.04 0.44 15.40
C PRO A 201 6.02 -0.74 15.30
N ALA A 202 5.60 -1.90 15.79
CA ALA A 202 6.43 -3.10 15.79
C ALA A 202 5.63 -4.37 15.52
N VAL A 203 6.24 -5.29 14.77
CA VAL A 203 5.74 -6.64 14.52
C VAL A 203 6.79 -7.64 15.03
N PRO A 204 6.79 -7.95 16.34
CA PRO A 204 7.80 -8.83 16.93
C PRO A 204 7.63 -10.30 16.53
N SER A 205 6.43 -10.71 16.11
CA SER A 205 6.11 -12.11 15.77
C SER A 205 6.57 -12.57 14.39
N ARG A 206 7.24 -11.71 13.63
CA ARG A 206 7.67 -11.96 12.24
C ARG A 206 9.17 -11.84 12.10
N SER A 207 9.73 -12.43 11.05
CA SER A 207 11.17 -12.41 10.81
C SER A 207 11.57 -11.15 10.05
N GLY A 208 12.52 -10.38 10.60
CA GLY A 208 13.12 -9.24 9.92
C GLY A 208 13.85 -9.64 8.63
N GLU A 209 14.48 -10.82 8.61
CA GLU A 209 15.21 -11.29 7.43
C GLU A 209 14.28 -11.66 6.27
N VAL A 210 13.19 -12.38 6.56
CA VAL A 210 12.16 -12.69 5.55
C VAL A 210 11.56 -11.40 5.00
N PHE A 211 11.22 -10.45 5.88
CA PHE A 211 10.68 -9.17 5.43
C PHE A 211 11.66 -8.37 4.57
N ALA A 212 12.96 -8.40 4.87
CA ALA A 212 13.97 -7.76 4.03
C ALA A 212 14.01 -8.34 2.61
N GLU A 213 13.85 -9.66 2.46
CA GLU A 213 13.73 -10.33 1.17
C GLU A 213 12.43 -9.95 0.44
N LEU A 214 11.30 -9.83 1.15
CA LEU A 214 10.04 -9.34 0.57
C LEU A 214 10.18 -7.91 0.04
N ILE A 215 10.84 -7.02 0.79
CA ILE A 215 11.14 -5.65 0.36
C ILE A 215 12.04 -5.65 -0.88
N HIS A 216 13.02 -6.56 -0.95
CA HIS A 216 13.86 -6.72 -2.14
C HIS A 216 13.03 -7.06 -3.38
N MET A 217 12.06 -7.97 -3.25
CA MET A 217 11.14 -8.31 -4.34
C MET A 217 10.16 -7.19 -4.71
N LEU A 218 9.62 -6.45 -3.72
CA LEU A 218 8.73 -5.31 -3.98
C LEU A 218 9.45 -4.20 -4.74
N LYS A 219 10.76 -4.04 -4.54
CA LYS A 219 11.61 -3.13 -5.34
C LYS A 219 11.82 -3.61 -6.79
N GLY A 220 11.34 -4.80 -7.13
CA GLY A 220 11.45 -5.40 -8.46
C GLY A 220 12.68 -6.29 -8.65
N TYR A 221 13.46 -6.56 -7.62
CA TYR A 221 14.63 -7.44 -7.75
C TYR A 221 14.23 -8.92 -7.68
N PRO A 222 14.91 -9.78 -8.45
CA PRO A 222 14.67 -11.23 -8.39
C PRO A 222 15.15 -11.79 -7.04
N LEU A 223 14.41 -12.76 -6.51
CA LEU A 223 14.79 -13.47 -5.29
C LEU A 223 15.12 -14.93 -5.60
N HIS A 224 16.26 -15.40 -5.11
CA HIS A 224 16.62 -16.80 -5.20
C HIS A 224 15.93 -17.61 -4.09
N ILE A 225 15.06 -18.53 -4.48
CA ILE A 225 14.35 -19.40 -3.55
C ILE A 225 15.23 -20.60 -3.20
N ARG A 226 15.83 -20.56 -2.01
CA ARG A 226 16.75 -21.58 -1.48
C ARG A 226 16.16 -22.99 -1.45
N ASN A 227 14.91 -23.12 -0.97
CA ASN A 227 14.20 -24.39 -0.85
C ASN A 227 12.70 -24.12 -0.59
N GLU A 228 11.91 -25.19 -0.48
CA GLU A 228 10.46 -25.09 -0.28
C GLU A 228 10.08 -24.55 1.11
N ALA A 229 10.86 -24.85 2.15
CA ALA A 229 10.64 -24.28 3.48
C ALA A 229 10.79 -22.75 3.47
N HIS A 230 11.81 -22.25 2.77
CA HIS A 230 12.03 -20.84 2.58
C HIS A 230 10.89 -20.17 1.81
N ARG A 231 10.41 -20.80 0.73
CA ARG A 231 9.21 -20.33 0.00
C ARG A 231 7.99 -20.24 0.92
N ALA A 232 7.79 -21.25 1.78
CA ALA A 232 6.67 -21.28 2.71
C ALA A 232 6.75 -20.16 3.76
N GLU A 233 7.94 -19.79 4.23
CA GLU A 233 8.16 -18.63 5.11
C GLU A 233 7.80 -17.32 4.42
N LEU A 234 8.27 -17.11 3.19
CA LEU A 234 7.95 -15.93 2.37
C LEU A 234 6.43 -15.83 2.14
N LEU A 235 5.77 -16.92 1.72
CA LEU A 235 4.33 -16.95 1.49
C LEU A 235 3.53 -16.67 2.76
N ARG A 236 3.98 -17.18 3.91
CA ARG A 236 3.34 -16.94 5.21
C ARG A 236 3.34 -15.45 5.55
N ASP A 237 4.47 -14.78 5.34
CA ASP A 237 4.59 -13.36 5.67
C ASP A 237 3.95 -12.46 4.60
N CYS A 238 3.96 -12.83 3.31
CA CYS A 238 3.14 -12.18 2.28
C CYS A 238 1.66 -12.17 2.66
N ARG A 239 1.13 -13.30 3.13
CA ARG A 239 -0.28 -13.41 3.56
C ARG A 239 -0.55 -12.57 4.81
N TYR A 240 0.38 -12.53 5.76
CA TYR A 240 0.26 -11.70 6.96
C TYR A 240 0.24 -10.20 6.62
N PHE A 241 1.15 -9.76 5.75
CA PHE A 241 1.25 -8.36 5.34
C PHE A 241 0.25 -7.98 4.23
N LEU A 242 -0.52 -8.95 3.71
CA LEU A 242 -1.50 -8.78 2.63
C LEU A 242 -0.89 -8.34 1.28
N PHE A 243 0.34 -8.78 0.99
CA PHE A 243 0.97 -8.60 -0.32
C PHE A 243 0.48 -9.66 -1.30
N LYS A 244 -0.76 -9.50 -1.82
CA LYS A 244 -1.39 -10.52 -2.67
C LYS A 244 -0.70 -10.63 -4.03
N GLY A 245 -0.20 -9.52 -4.58
CA GLY A 245 0.56 -9.53 -5.83
C GLY A 245 1.87 -10.29 -5.66
N LEU A 246 2.58 -10.02 -4.56
CA LEU A 246 3.80 -10.73 -4.22
C LEU A 246 3.58 -12.22 -3.90
N GLU A 247 2.48 -12.56 -3.21
CA GLU A 247 2.05 -13.94 -2.99
C GLU A 247 1.93 -14.69 -4.34
N GLN A 248 1.26 -14.08 -5.33
CA GLN A 248 1.08 -14.69 -6.65
C GLN A 248 2.39 -14.89 -7.42
N LYS A 249 3.40 -14.02 -7.21
CA LYS A 249 4.74 -14.21 -7.79
C LYS A 249 5.50 -15.39 -7.16
N LEU A 250 5.25 -15.67 -5.88
CA LEU A 250 5.91 -16.72 -5.11
C LEU A 250 5.24 -18.10 -5.23
N ILE A 251 3.99 -18.16 -5.69
CA ILE A 251 3.29 -19.44 -5.90
C ILE A 251 4.04 -20.30 -6.94
N PRO A 252 4.32 -21.58 -6.63
CA PRO A 252 4.87 -22.53 -7.59
C PRO A 252 3.94 -22.66 -8.80
N HIS A 253 4.52 -22.53 -9.99
CA HIS A 253 3.80 -22.73 -11.24
C HIS A 253 4.80 -23.11 -12.34
N ALA A 254 4.30 -23.77 -13.38
CA ALA A 254 5.06 -24.04 -14.60
C ALA A 254 4.25 -23.59 -15.81
N ILE A 255 4.91 -22.99 -16.79
CA ILE A 255 4.32 -22.67 -18.08
C ILE A 255 4.92 -23.64 -19.10
N SER A 256 4.05 -24.36 -19.80
CA SER A 256 4.41 -25.34 -20.83
C SER A 256 3.64 -25.07 -22.12
N HIS A 257 4.09 -25.66 -23.23
CA HIS A 257 3.40 -25.57 -24.51
C HIS A 257 2.86 -26.95 -24.89
N ASN A 258 1.54 -27.06 -25.08
CA ASN A 258 0.89 -28.26 -25.56
C ASN A 258 1.00 -28.31 -27.09
N PHE A 259 1.88 -29.17 -27.60
CA PHE A 259 2.11 -29.32 -29.05
C PHE A 259 0.91 -29.88 -29.81
N LEU A 260 0.09 -30.73 -29.18
CA LEU A 260 -1.07 -31.33 -29.82
C LEU A 260 -2.15 -30.28 -30.09
N ARG A 261 -2.29 -29.31 -29.18
CA ARG A 261 -3.34 -28.28 -29.26
C ARG A 261 -2.80 -26.92 -29.72
N GLY A 262 -1.48 -26.75 -29.76
CA GLY A 262 -0.82 -25.49 -30.12
C GLY A 262 -1.13 -24.35 -29.15
N LYS A 263 -1.25 -24.67 -27.85
CA LYS A 263 -1.66 -23.75 -26.79
C LYS A 263 -0.68 -23.75 -25.62
N ASP A 264 -0.52 -22.60 -24.99
CA ASP A 264 0.25 -22.49 -23.76
C ASP A 264 -0.62 -22.89 -22.56
N GLU A 265 -0.02 -23.68 -21.68
CA GLU A 265 -0.62 -24.19 -20.45
C GLU A 265 0.06 -23.57 -19.24
N ILE A 266 -0.69 -23.48 -18.14
CA ILE A 266 -0.16 -23.14 -16.83
C ILE A 266 -0.52 -24.25 -15.83
N THR A 267 0.51 -24.87 -15.27
CA THR A 267 0.38 -25.84 -14.19
C THR A 267 0.43 -25.11 -12.85
N VAL A 268 -0.60 -25.26 -12.03
CA VAL A 268 -0.70 -24.69 -10.68
C VAL A 268 -1.35 -25.70 -9.74
N ARG A 269 -0.92 -25.71 -8.47
CA ARG A 269 -1.53 -26.55 -7.45
C ARG A 269 -2.96 -26.13 -7.13
N LEU A 270 -3.82 -27.12 -6.85
CA LEU A 270 -5.22 -26.89 -6.52
C LEU A 270 -5.42 -25.87 -5.37
N GLU A 271 -4.54 -25.88 -4.36
CA GLU A 271 -4.58 -24.96 -3.23
C GLU A 271 -4.28 -23.49 -3.55
N ASP A 272 -3.58 -23.26 -4.65
CA ASP A 272 -3.06 -21.95 -5.02
C ASP A 272 -3.91 -21.25 -6.08
N ILE A 273 -4.88 -21.95 -6.66
CA ILE A 273 -5.86 -21.37 -7.58
C ILE A 273 -6.69 -20.30 -6.85
N ARG A 274 -6.88 -19.16 -7.52
CA ARG A 274 -7.69 -18.02 -7.04
C ARG A 274 -8.79 -17.69 -8.03
N GLN A 275 -10.01 -17.51 -7.55
CA GLN A 275 -11.19 -17.28 -8.39
C GLN A 275 -11.05 -16.14 -9.42
N PRO A 276 -10.43 -14.98 -9.11
CA PRO A 276 -10.29 -13.89 -10.08
C PRO A 276 -9.46 -14.27 -11.31
N GLY A 277 -8.59 -15.28 -11.20
CA GLY A 277 -7.73 -15.74 -12.30
C GLY A 277 -8.40 -16.73 -13.24
N LEU A 278 -9.59 -17.25 -12.91
CA LEU A 278 -10.27 -18.30 -13.68
C LEU A 278 -11.14 -17.70 -14.80
N SER A 279 -10.99 -18.24 -16.01
CA SER A 279 -11.84 -17.96 -17.16
C SER A 279 -12.16 -19.24 -17.93
N ILE A 280 -13.21 -19.23 -18.75
CA ILE A 280 -13.60 -20.36 -19.59
C ILE A 280 -13.66 -19.86 -21.03
N THR A 281 -13.05 -20.62 -21.94
CA THR A 281 -13.15 -20.39 -23.37
C THR A 281 -13.88 -21.58 -23.97
N PHE A 282 -15.04 -21.33 -24.56
CA PHE A 282 -15.81 -22.36 -25.25
C PHE A 282 -15.22 -22.60 -26.63
N ASP A 283 -15.09 -23.87 -27.00
CA ASP A 283 -14.81 -24.22 -28.38
C ASP A 283 -16.04 -23.80 -29.22
N ALA A 284 -15.79 -23.37 -30.46
CA ALA A 284 -16.88 -22.99 -31.36
C ALA A 284 -17.89 -24.15 -31.46
N PRO A 285 -19.21 -23.88 -31.51
CA PRO A 285 -20.19 -24.95 -31.54
C PRO A 285 -19.92 -25.86 -32.74
N PHE A 286 -19.78 -27.16 -32.49
CA PHE A 286 -19.86 -28.15 -33.55
C PHE A 286 -21.21 -27.99 -34.25
N GLN A 287 -21.22 -27.42 -35.46
CA GLN A 287 -22.44 -27.10 -36.22
C GLN A 287 -23.22 -28.33 -36.74
N ASN A 288 -22.94 -29.55 -36.27
CA ASN A 288 -23.38 -30.76 -36.96
C ASN A 288 -24.27 -31.74 -36.16
N LEU A 289 -24.99 -31.34 -35.09
CA LEU A 289 -26.09 -32.17 -34.56
C LEU A 289 -27.29 -31.36 -34.03
N PRO A 290 -28.54 -31.74 -34.39
CA PRO A 290 -29.76 -31.00 -34.05
C PRO A 290 -30.34 -31.33 -32.66
N SER A 291 -29.52 -31.76 -31.69
CA SER A 291 -30.01 -32.05 -30.33
C SER A 291 -29.01 -31.60 -29.28
N THR A 292 -29.40 -30.56 -28.54
CA THR A 292 -28.68 -29.87 -27.45
C THR A 292 -27.27 -29.35 -27.79
N PRO A 293 -27.01 -28.03 -27.74
CA PRO A 293 -25.65 -27.53 -27.92
C PRO A 293 -24.78 -28.02 -26.76
N SER A 294 -23.98 -29.07 -26.99
CA SER A 294 -22.90 -29.45 -26.09
C SER A 294 -21.80 -28.40 -26.24
N MET A 295 -21.79 -27.42 -25.35
CA MET A 295 -20.69 -26.47 -25.25
C MET A 295 -19.53 -27.16 -24.53
N SER A 296 -18.54 -27.63 -25.28
CA SER A 296 -17.24 -27.98 -24.72
C SER A 296 -16.39 -26.72 -24.57
N GLY A 297 -15.60 -26.63 -23.52
CA GLY A 297 -14.74 -25.47 -23.29
C GLY A 297 -13.60 -25.79 -22.34
N TRP A 298 -12.54 -25.01 -22.46
CA TRP A 298 -11.32 -25.14 -21.70
C TRP A 298 -11.25 -24.09 -20.60
N VAL A 299 -10.93 -24.55 -19.39
CA VAL A 299 -10.64 -23.66 -18.28
C VAL A 299 -9.27 -23.06 -18.49
N HIS A 300 -9.19 -21.75 -18.39
CA HIS A 300 -7.95 -21.01 -18.43
C HIS A 300 -7.70 -20.34 -17.09
N TYR A 301 -6.43 -20.10 -16.80
CA TYR A 301 -5.97 -19.43 -15.61
C TYR A 301 -4.90 -18.38 -15.93
N MET A 302 -4.99 -17.24 -15.24
CA MET A 302 -3.92 -16.26 -15.13
C MET A 302 -3.68 -16.01 -13.65
N ARG A 303 -2.42 -15.95 -13.19
CA ARG A 303 -2.14 -15.56 -11.81
C ARG A 303 -2.56 -14.10 -11.60
N PRO A 304 -3.50 -13.81 -10.69
CA PRO A 304 -3.96 -12.46 -10.45
C PRO A 304 -2.80 -11.48 -10.20
N PHE A 305 -2.91 -10.26 -10.73
CA PHE A 305 -1.92 -9.18 -10.58
C PHE A 305 -0.55 -9.39 -11.23
N VAL A 306 -0.25 -10.60 -11.71
CA VAL A 306 1.08 -10.96 -12.25
C VAL A 306 1.01 -11.21 -13.75
N ASP A 307 0.07 -12.05 -14.19
CA ASP A 307 -0.05 -12.43 -15.59
C ASP A 307 -1.03 -11.51 -16.33
N SER A 308 -0.73 -11.22 -17.59
CA SER A 308 -1.60 -10.47 -18.51
C SER A 308 -2.43 -11.37 -19.44
N THR A 309 -2.00 -12.61 -19.65
CA THR A 309 -2.61 -13.54 -20.62
C THR A 309 -3.05 -14.82 -19.92
N PRO A 310 -4.33 -15.24 -20.08
CA PRO A 310 -4.80 -16.50 -19.54
C PRO A 310 -4.28 -17.67 -20.38
N ARG A 311 -3.87 -18.74 -19.71
CA ARG A 311 -3.35 -19.99 -20.29
C ARG A 311 -4.21 -21.16 -19.88
N GLU A 312 -4.17 -22.25 -20.61
CA GLU A 312 -4.98 -23.42 -20.28
C GLU A 312 -4.54 -24.00 -18.94
N LEU A 313 -5.50 -24.25 -18.05
CA LEU A 313 -5.22 -24.60 -16.68
C LEU A 313 -4.96 -26.11 -16.55
N VAL A 314 -3.76 -26.44 -16.09
CA VAL A 314 -3.42 -27.78 -15.60
C VAL A 314 -3.38 -27.73 -14.07
N ILE A 315 -4.18 -28.58 -13.42
CA ILE A 315 -4.29 -28.60 -11.96
C ILE A 315 -3.41 -29.73 -11.42
N GLU A 316 -2.40 -29.35 -10.64
CA GLU A 316 -1.62 -30.30 -9.85
C GLU A 316 -2.36 -30.62 -8.55
N ILE A 317 -2.67 -31.90 -8.32
CA ILE A 317 -3.30 -32.38 -7.10
C ILE A 317 -2.29 -33.28 -6.38
N SER A 318 -1.78 -32.80 -5.25
CA SER A 318 -0.78 -33.51 -4.44
C SER A 318 -1.42 -34.40 -3.35
N GLY A 319 -0.66 -35.39 -2.89
CA GLY A 319 -1.03 -36.29 -1.79
C GLY A 319 -1.98 -37.42 -2.19
N GLU A 320 -2.27 -38.33 -1.25
CA GLU A 320 -3.16 -39.49 -1.45
C GLU A 320 -4.65 -39.09 -1.30
N CYS A 321 -5.08 -38.09 -2.07
CA CYS A 321 -6.44 -37.54 -1.96
C CYS A 321 -7.32 -37.81 -3.19
N THR A 322 -6.81 -38.50 -4.21
CA THR A 322 -7.51 -38.82 -5.45
C THR A 322 -7.57 -40.34 -5.65
N ARG A 323 -8.77 -40.86 -5.88
CA ARG A 323 -8.99 -42.24 -6.35
C ARG A 323 -9.50 -42.19 -7.78
N LEU A 324 -8.77 -42.80 -8.70
CA LEU A 324 -9.16 -42.93 -10.11
C LEU A 324 -9.73 -44.32 -10.35
N ASP A 325 -11.01 -44.37 -10.74
CA ASP A 325 -11.63 -45.55 -11.32
C ASP A 325 -11.39 -45.50 -12.84
N VAL A 326 -10.51 -46.37 -13.32
CA VAL A 326 -10.09 -46.43 -14.73
C VAL A 326 -11.16 -47.08 -15.60
N ASP A 327 -11.94 -48.03 -15.06
CA ASP A 327 -13.00 -48.71 -15.81
C ASP A 327 -14.18 -47.77 -16.03
N ALA A 328 -14.55 -47.00 -14.99
CA ALA A 328 -15.61 -46.01 -15.07
C ALA A 328 -15.14 -44.64 -15.59
N MET A 329 -13.82 -44.45 -15.80
CA MET A 329 -13.17 -43.19 -16.17
C MET A 329 -13.62 -42.03 -15.28
N ARG A 330 -13.52 -42.22 -13.96
CA ARG A 330 -14.05 -41.31 -12.94
C ARG A 330 -13.06 -41.09 -11.81
N ALA A 331 -12.90 -39.85 -11.39
CA ALA A 331 -12.08 -39.45 -10.25
C ALA A 331 -12.96 -39.09 -9.05
N GLU A 332 -12.60 -39.65 -7.90
CA GLU A 332 -13.13 -39.30 -6.59
C GLU A 332 -12.05 -38.61 -5.76
N PHE A 333 -12.45 -37.53 -5.09
CA PHE A 333 -11.56 -36.75 -4.23
C PHE A 333 -11.98 -36.91 -2.77
N SER A 334 -11.00 -36.83 -1.87
CA SER A 334 -11.22 -36.91 -0.42
C SER A 334 -10.70 -35.68 0.33
N GLY A 335 -11.10 -35.54 1.60
CA GLY A 335 -10.62 -34.48 2.49
C GLY A 335 -10.82 -33.06 1.95
N ASP A 336 -9.79 -32.23 2.09
CA ASP A 336 -9.82 -30.84 1.63
C ASP A 336 -9.76 -30.69 0.11
N ALA A 337 -9.17 -31.66 -0.61
CA ALA A 337 -9.18 -31.67 -2.06
C ALA A 337 -10.61 -31.77 -2.61
N LYS A 338 -11.45 -32.63 -2.02
CA LYS A 338 -12.88 -32.73 -2.37
C LYS A 338 -13.59 -31.38 -2.24
N LYS A 339 -13.38 -30.68 -1.12
CA LYS A 339 -13.99 -29.36 -0.86
C LYS A 339 -13.53 -28.31 -1.88
N LYS A 340 -12.23 -28.28 -2.20
CA LYS A 340 -11.65 -27.33 -3.17
C LYS A 340 -12.11 -27.61 -4.60
N ILE A 341 -12.15 -28.87 -5.02
CA ILE A 341 -12.68 -29.25 -6.34
C ILE A 341 -14.16 -28.90 -6.45
N ALA A 342 -14.98 -29.25 -5.44
CA ALA A 342 -16.40 -28.88 -5.44
C ALA A 342 -16.58 -27.35 -5.57
N ARG A 343 -15.82 -26.58 -4.79
CA ARG A 343 -15.85 -25.11 -4.86
C ARG A 343 -15.37 -24.57 -6.21
N LEU A 344 -14.36 -25.19 -6.82
CA LEU A 344 -13.88 -24.83 -8.15
C LEU A 344 -14.97 -25.05 -9.20
N VAL A 345 -15.62 -26.21 -9.16
CA VAL A 345 -16.73 -26.56 -10.07
C VAL A 345 -17.90 -25.60 -9.89
N GLU A 346 -18.28 -25.24 -8.67
CA GLU A 346 -19.31 -24.21 -8.41
C GLU A 346 -18.97 -22.87 -9.06
N VAL A 347 -17.72 -22.41 -8.89
CA VAL A 347 -17.24 -21.14 -9.48
C VAL A 347 -17.26 -21.21 -11.01
N LEU A 348 -16.83 -22.32 -11.59
CA LEU A 348 -16.87 -22.51 -13.04
C LEU A 348 -18.30 -22.59 -13.58
N ALA A 349 -19.21 -23.32 -12.91
CA ALA A 349 -20.62 -23.40 -13.28
C ALA A 349 -21.29 -22.01 -13.28
N SER A 350 -21.00 -21.19 -12.27
CA SER A 350 -21.49 -19.79 -12.24
C SER A 350 -20.96 -18.94 -13.40
N LYS A 351 -19.73 -19.18 -13.88
CA LYS A 351 -19.16 -18.47 -15.04
C LYS A 351 -19.74 -18.95 -16.37
N ILE A 352 -20.15 -20.22 -16.48
CA ILE A 352 -20.78 -20.77 -17.69
C ILE A 352 -22.18 -20.16 -17.91
N ASN A 353 -22.93 -19.92 -16.83
CA ASN A 353 -24.28 -19.36 -16.89
C ASN A 353 -24.31 -17.83 -17.08
N VAL A 354 -23.16 -17.16 -17.23
CA VAL A 354 -23.07 -15.71 -17.48
C VAL A 354 -22.57 -15.50 -18.92
N PRO A 355 -23.44 -15.20 -19.89
CA PRO A 355 -23.01 -14.84 -21.23
C PRO A 355 -22.28 -13.49 -21.17
N ASN A 356 -20.96 -13.52 -21.37
CA ASN A 356 -20.02 -12.39 -21.37
C ASN A 356 -19.48 -11.90 -20.01
N ALA A 357 -18.60 -12.68 -19.38
CA ALA A 357 -17.71 -12.17 -18.34
C ALA A 357 -16.57 -11.32 -18.95
N ARG A 358 -16.78 -10.01 -19.10
CA ARG A 358 -15.66 -9.04 -19.20
C ARG A 358 -14.94 -8.96 -17.85
N PRO A 359 -13.63 -8.69 -17.82
CA PRO A 359 -12.89 -8.61 -16.56
C PRO A 359 -13.47 -7.47 -15.72
N MET A 360 -14.00 -7.80 -14.54
CA MET A 360 -14.52 -6.85 -13.56
C MET A 360 -13.36 -6.03 -12.96
N GLY A 361 -12.98 -4.98 -13.67
CA GLY A 361 -12.22 -3.85 -13.15
C GLY A 361 -13.17 -2.82 -12.55
N LEU A 362 -13.04 -2.60 -11.25
CA LEU A 362 -13.34 -1.40 -10.46
C LEU A 362 -14.31 -0.36 -11.08
N LEU A 363 -15.60 -0.40 -10.70
CA LEU A 363 -16.51 0.76 -10.76
C LEU A 363 -17.45 0.74 -9.55
N MET A 364 -17.17 1.62 -8.58
CA MET A 364 -18.14 2.07 -7.58
C MET A 364 -19.18 2.95 -8.27
N GLY A 365 -20.46 2.71 -8.00
CA GLY A 365 -21.55 3.57 -8.46
C GLY A 365 -22.91 3.05 -7.98
N SER A 366 -23.56 3.83 -7.12
CA SER A 366 -24.82 3.59 -6.43
C SER A 366 -26.00 3.15 -7.31
N GLY A 367 -26.91 2.34 -6.75
CA GLY A 367 -28.25 2.13 -7.31
C GLY A 367 -29.02 1.00 -6.63
N ALA A 368 -30.08 1.36 -5.90
CA ALA A 368 -31.05 0.43 -5.33
C ALA A 368 -31.93 -0.19 -6.43
N GLY A 369 -32.20 -1.50 -6.34
CA GLY A 369 -33.12 -2.19 -7.25
C GLY A 369 -33.19 -3.69 -6.98
N SER A 370 -34.32 -4.13 -6.42
CA SER A 370 -34.97 -5.45 -6.50
C SER A 370 -34.12 -6.69 -6.81
N GLN A 371 -34.08 -7.63 -5.85
CA GLN A 371 -33.61 -9.00 -6.04
C GLN A 371 -34.29 -9.65 -7.27
N PRO A 372 -33.52 -10.23 -8.21
CA PRO A 372 -34.06 -11.23 -9.11
C PRO A 372 -34.05 -12.60 -8.42
N GLU A 373 -35.12 -13.35 -8.66
CA GLU A 373 -35.35 -14.71 -8.15
C GLU A 373 -34.20 -15.66 -8.51
N SER A 374 -33.81 -16.47 -7.53
CA SER A 374 -32.81 -17.53 -7.68
C SER A 374 -33.19 -18.49 -8.81
N PRO A 375 -32.37 -18.64 -9.87
CA PRO A 375 -32.59 -19.71 -10.83
C PRO A 375 -32.11 -21.02 -10.20
N ALA A 376 -33.05 -21.95 -10.11
CA ALA A 376 -32.91 -23.39 -9.91
C ALA A 376 -31.52 -23.89 -9.48
N SER A 377 -31.45 -24.31 -8.21
CA SER A 377 -30.46 -25.26 -7.71
C SER A 377 -30.57 -26.57 -8.50
N GLY A 378 -29.97 -26.60 -9.70
CA GLY A 378 -29.60 -27.84 -10.36
C GLY A 378 -28.47 -28.44 -9.53
N THR A 379 -28.83 -29.38 -8.65
CA THR A 379 -27.89 -30.21 -7.94
C THR A 379 -26.98 -30.88 -8.96
N LEU A 380 -25.75 -30.38 -9.11
CA LEU A 380 -24.68 -31.17 -9.70
C LEU A 380 -24.59 -32.39 -8.79
N GLY A 381 -25.07 -33.53 -9.31
CA GLY A 381 -25.27 -34.73 -8.52
C GLY A 381 -24.02 -35.17 -7.79
N GLU A 382 -24.20 -36.05 -6.82
CA GLU A 382 -23.17 -36.76 -6.04
C GLU A 382 -22.14 -37.57 -6.88
N GLY A 383 -22.00 -37.29 -8.17
CA GLY A 383 -21.18 -38.01 -9.13
C GLY A 383 -19.75 -37.49 -9.20
N SER A 384 -18.82 -38.43 -9.09
CA SER A 384 -17.41 -38.32 -9.44
C SER A 384 -17.12 -37.54 -10.73
N VAL A 385 -15.96 -36.88 -10.78
CA VAL A 385 -15.51 -36.10 -11.95
C VAL A 385 -15.18 -37.07 -13.08
N LYS A 386 -15.75 -36.89 -14.28
CA LYS A 386 -15.38 -37.70 -15.45
C LYS A 386 -13.95 -37.37 -15.87
N VAL A 387 -13.18 -38.40 -16.20
CA VAL A 387 -11.78 -38.29 -16.61
C VAL A 387 -11.64 -38.75 -18.04
N ALA A 388 -10.78 -38.10 -18.81
CA ALA A 388 -10.28 -38.60 -20.08
C ALA A 388 -8.76 -38.70 -19.95
N LEU A 389 -8.18 -39.78 -20.46
CA LEU A 389 -6.73 -39.94 -20.52
C LEU A 389 -6.28 -39.48 -21.90
N GLU A 390 -5.42 -38.46 -21.95
CA GLU A 390 -4.69 -38.12 -23.17
C GLU A 390 -3.51 -39.09 -23.32
N GLY A 391 -3.37 -39.69 -24.49
CA GLY A 391 -2.40 -40.74 -24.80
C GLY A 391 -1.55 -40.43 -26.02
#